data_AF-A0AAW9RP66-F1
#
_entry.id   AF-A0AAW9RP66-F1
#
_cell.length_a   1.000
_cell.length_b   1.000
_cell.length_c   1.000
_cell.angle_alpha   90.00
_cell.angle_beta   90.00
_cell.angle_gamma   90.00
#
_symmetry.space_group_name_H-M   'P 1'
#
loop_
_entity.id
_entity.type
_entity.pdbx_description
1 polymer ?
#
loop_
_entity_poly.entity_id
_entity_poly.type
_entity_poly.pdbx_seq_one_letter_code
_entity_poly.pdbx_strand_id
1 'polypeptide(L)'
;MHKRVSENAMSGMWGEVEITQGNLNPPNNHFYMRGFLHRFPADLIGGSNRSKAAVRSALVDWGGPSPVETDIDGTKAFFRKRAWVRRFFAANDAVAGDIVRVEETSPYRYRVRLLKSHRR
;
A
#
# COMPACT_ATOMS: atom_id res chain seq x y z
N MET A 1 26.26 20.64 -6.07
CA MET A 1 25.03 20.92 -5.29
C MET A 1 23.83 20.78 -6.24
N HIS A 2 23.36 19.55 -6.47
CA HIS A 2 22.28 19.29 -7.42
C HIS A 2 20.95 19.58 -6.75
N LYS A 3 20.25 20.64 -7.21
CA LYS A 3 18.83 20.85 -6.92
C LYS A 3 18.08 19.58 -7.31
N ARG A 4 17.50 18.88 -6.32
CA ARG A 4 16.47 17.87 -6.59
C ARG A 4 15.30 18.63 -7.19
N VAL A 5 15.15 18.53 -8.51
CA VAL A 5 13.90 18.91 -9.17
C VAL A 5 12.87 17.93 -8.63
N SER A 6 11.98 18.45 -7.80
CA SER A 6 10.79 17.74 -7.35
C SER A 6 9.97 17.42 -8.59
N GLU A 7 10.11 16.20 -9.12
CA GLU A 7 9.16 15.65 -10.07
C GLU A 7 7.81 15.60 -9.37
N ASN A 8 7.01 16.62 -9.65
CA ASN A 8 5.58 16.59 -9.44
C ASN A 8 5.00 15.62 -10.49
N ALA A 9 5.32 14.34 -10.36
CA ALA A 9 4.57 13.29 -11.02
C ALA A 9 3.14 13.44 -10.51
N MET A 10 2.19 13.61 -11.43
CA MET A 10 0.76 13.67 -11.12
C MET A 10 0.39 12.39 -10.35
N SER A 11 0.48 12.48 -9.03
CA SER A 11 0.16 11.42 -8.08
C SER A 11 -1.35 11.34 -8.05
N GLY A 12 -1.91 10.44 -8.86
CA GLY A 12 -3.33 10.19 -8.87
C GLY A 12 -3.71 9.51 -7.57
N MET A 13 -4.60 10.13 -6.79
CA MET A 13 -5.17 9.47 -5.60
C MET A 13 -5.82 8.14 -6.03
N TRP A 14 -5.26 7.02 -5.58
CA TRP A 14 -5.73 5.69 -5.97
C TRP A 14 -6.87 5.24 -5.08
N GLY A 15 -6.70 5.42 -3.77
CA GLY A 15 -7.70 5.11 -2.77
C GLY A 15 -7.18 5.29 -1.35
N GLU A 16 -8.12 5.23 -0.41
CA GLU A 16 -7.86 5.37 1.01
C GLU A 16 -8.57 4.27 1.79
N VAL A 17 -7.99 3.91 2.93
CA VAL A 17 -8.61 3.00 3.89
C VAL A 17 -8.27 3.42 5.30
N GLU A 18 -9.28 3.50 6.15
CA GLU A 18 -9.09 3.64 7.59
C GLU A 18 -8.55 2.33 8.18
N ILE A 19 -7.47 2.42 8.96
CA ILE A 19 -6.90 1.26 9.63
C ILE A 19 -7.59 1.00 10.97
N THR A 20 -7.93 -0.25 11.20
CA THR A 20 -8.50 -0.73 12.47
C THR A 20 -7.41 -1.33 13.37
N GLN A 21 -7.70 -1.52 14.65
CA GLN A 21 -6.79 -2.23 15.55
C GLN A 21 -6.46 -3.65 15.05
N GLY A 22 -7.43 -4.32 14.41
CA GLY A 22 -7.23 -5.64 13.81
C GLY A 22 -6.19 -5.64 12.68
N ASN A 23 -6.01 -4.53 11.97
CA ASN A 23 -4.98 -4.38 10.94
C ASN A 23 -3.57 -4.31 11.53
N LEU A 24 -3.44 -3.67 12.70
CA LEU A 24 -2.18 -3.45 13.42
C LEU A 24 -1.69 -4.68 14.18
N ASN A 25 -2.62 -5.48 14.71
CA ASN A 25 -2.28 -6.62 15.57
C ASN A 25 -1.50 -7.71 14.82
N PRO A 26 -0.43 -8.27 15.40
CA PRO A 26 0.15 -9.50 14.90
C PRO A 26 -0.87 -10.66 14.97
N PRO A 27 -0.89 -11.58 13.98
CA PRO A 27 0.00 -11.66 12.82
C PRO A 27 -0.49 -10.86 11.59
N ASN A 28 -1.57 -10.09 11.69
CA ASN A 28 -2.28 -9.52 10.54
C ASN A 28 -1.42 -8.58 9.70
N ASN A 29 -0.97 -7.46 10.26
CA ASN A 29 -0.11 -6.45 9.60
C ASN A 29 -0.47 -6.23 8.11
N HIS A 30 -1.72 -5.89 7.83
CA HIS A 30 -2.22 -5.59 6.47
C HIS A 30 -3.37 -4.60 6.55
N PHE A 31 -3.63 -3.88 5.47
CA PHE A 31 -4.81 -3.05 5.29
C PHE A 31 -5.59 -3.53 4.07
N TYR A 32 -6.92 -3.40 4.11
CA TYR A 32 -7.82 -3.88 3.06
C TYR A 32 -8.05 -2.79 2.02
N MET A 33 -7.86 -3.11 0.75
CA MET A 33 -8.06 -2.22 -0.39
C MET A 33 -9.43 -2.43 -1.06
N ARG A 34 -10.39 -3.06 -0.37
CA ARG A 34 -11.69 -3.48 -0.95
C ARG A 34 -12.42 -2.35 -1.68
N GLY A 35 -12.40 -1.13 -1.13
CA GLY A 35 -13.07 0.04 -1.70
C GLY A 35 -12.48 0.53 -3.03
N PHE A 36 -11.26 0.13 -3.37
CA PHE A 36 -10.55 0.60 -4.57
C PHE A 36 -9.77 -0.50 -5.30
N LEU A 37 -10.03 -1.78 -4.97
CA LEU A 37 -9.36 -2.92 -5.60
C LEU A 37 -9.59 -2.96 -7.13
N HIS A 38 -10.81 -2.62 -7.55
CA HIS A 38 -11.23 -2.62 -8.96
C HIS A 38 -10.47 -1.61 -9.84
N ARG A 39 -9.72 -0.68 -9.23
CA ARG A 39 -8.92 0.30 -9.97
C ARG A 39 -7.58 -0.27 -10.44
N PHE A 40 -7.07 -1.28 -9.74
CA PHE A 40 -5.82 -1.97 -10.10
C PHE A 40 -5.93 -2.69 -11.44
N PRO A 41 -4.86 -2.68 -12.27
CA PRO A 41 -4.78 -3.52 -13.45
C PRO A 41 -5.09 -4.97 -13.09
N ALA A 42 -5.92 -5.65 -13.89
CA ALA A 42 -6.35 -7.01 -13.60
C ALA A 42 -5.17 -7.99 -13.49
N ASP A 43 -4.09 -7.75 -14.25
CA ASP A 43 -2.88 -8.57 -14.25
C ASP A 43 -1.96 -8.33 -13.04
N LEU A 44 -2.30 -7.38 -12.14
CA LEU A 44 -1.70 -7.16 -10.83
C LEU A 44 -2.47 -7.85 -9.69
N ILE A 45 -3.66 -8.40 -9.98
CA ILE A 45 -4.53 -9.05 -9.01
C ILE A 45 -4.45 -10.58 -9.19
N GLY A 46 -3.93 -11.25 -8.17
CA GLY A 46 -3.82 -12.72 -8.13
C GLY A 46 -4.92 -13.37 -7.29
N GLY A 47 -4.86 -14.69 -7.19
CA GLY A 47 -5.74 -15.49 -6.35
C GLY A 47 -5.33 -15.56 -4.87
N SER A 48 -6.02 -16.44 -4.14
CA SER A 48 -6.02 -16.54 -2.67
C SER A 48 -4.72 -17.04 -2.02
N ASN A 49 -3.73 -17.45 -2.81
CA ASN A 49 -2.46 -18.01 -2.34
C ASN A 49 -1.30 -17.72 -3.31
N ARG A 50 -0.08 -18.08 -2.90
CA ARG A 50 1.15 -17.78 -3.65
C ARG A 50 1.24 -18.50 -5.00
N SER A 51 0.69 -19.71 -5.13
CA SER A 51 0.71 -20.42 -6.41
C SER A 51 -0.24 -19.80 -7.44
N LYS A 52 -1.18 -18.96 -6.99
CA LYS A 52 -2.06 -18.14 -7.83
C LYS A 52 -1.61 -16.68 -7.86
N ALA A 53 -0.29 -16.42 -7.90
CA ALA A 53 0.19 -15.05 -8.02
C ALA A 53 -0.25 -14.40 -9.33
N ALA A 54 -0.40 -13.07 -9.30
CA ALA A 54 -0.70 -12.28 -10.47
C ALA A 54 0.46 -12.35 -11.48
N VAL A 55 0.17 -12.01 -12.73
CA VAL A 55 1.16 -12.00 -13.81
C VAL A 55 2.19 -10.90 -13.59
N ARG A 56 1.77 -9.75 -13.06
CA ARG A 56 2.63 -8.60 -12.76
C ARG A 56 2.72 -8.32 -11.27
N SER A 57 3.80 -7.64 -10.89
CA SER A 57 3.99 -7.07 -9.56
C SER A 57 3.99 -5.55 -9.63
N ALA A 58 3.50 -4.94 -8.55
CA ALA A 58 3.63 -3.53 -8.29
C ALA A 58 4.93 -3.26 -7.56
N LEU A 59 5.54 -2.11 -7.84
CA LEU A 59 6.57 -1.54 -7.00
C LEU A 59 5.94 -0.54 -6.02
N VAL A 60 6.02 -0.84 -4.73
CA VAL A 60 5.39 -0.04 -3.67
C VAL A 60 6.46 0.75 -2.91
N ASP A 61 6.44 2.06 -3.05
CA ASP A 61 7.15 3.01 -2.21
C ASP A 61 6.34 3.29 -0.93
N TRP A 62 6.81 2.77 0.20
CA TRP A 62 6.15 2.90 1.51
C TRP A 62 6.92 3.85 2.44
N GLY A 63 7.92 4.59 1.94
CA GLY A 63 8.78 5.47 2.74
C GLY A 63 9.88 4.76 3.55
N GLY A 64 10.09 3.46 3.33
CA GLY A 64 11.18 2.71 3.93
C GLY A 64 12.50 2.77 3.16
N PRO A 65 13.51 1.96 3.55
CA PRO A 65 14.85 1.98 2.93
C PRO A 65 14.85 1.61 1.44
N SER A 66 13.90 0.79 1.03
CA SER A 66 13.72 0.39 -0.37
C SER A 66 12.25 0.13 -0.66
N PRO A 67 11.79 0.40 -1.91
CA PRO A 67 10.50 -0.07 -2.38
C PRO A 67 10.38 -1.60 -2.30
N VAL A 68 9.15 -2.10 -2.36
CA VAL A 68 8.86 -3.54 -2.34
C VAL A 68 8.10 -3.97 -3.57
N GLU A 69 8.50 -5.10 -4.15
CA GLU A 69 7.76 -5.72 -5.24
C GLU A 69 6.72 -6.70 -4.70
N THR A 70 5.45 -6.49 -5.00
CA THR A 70 4.36 -7.35 -4.57
C THR A 70 3.19 -7.25 -5.53
N ASP A 71 2.39 -8.30 -5.60
CA ASP A 71 1.07 -8.25 -6.21
C ASP A 71 -0.03 -8.21 -5.14
N ILE A 72 -1.29 -8.29 -5.58
CA ILE A 72 -2.46 -8.18 -4.71
C ILE A 72 -3.16 -9.54 -4.63
N ASP A 73 -3.48 -9.98 -3.40
CA ASP A 73 -4.41 -11.09 -3.20
C ASP A 73 -5.83 -10.56 -3.47
N GLY A 74 -6.41 -10.93 -4.61
CA GLY A 74 -7.74 -10.44 -5.02
C GLY A 74 -8.88 -10.95 -4.17
N THR A 75 -8.72 -12.10 -3.50
CA THR A 75 -9.73 -12.64 -2.59
C THR A 75 -9.75 -11.88 -1.27
N LYS A 76 -8.57 -11.51 -0.76
CA LYS A 76 -8.43 -10.80 0.52
C LYS A 76 -8.34 -9.29 0.37
N ALA A 77 -8.14 -8.80 -0.84
CA ALA A 77 -7.97 -7.40 -1.18
C ALA A 77 -6.83 -6.71 -0.42
N PHE A 78 -5.63 -7.31 -0.37
CA PHE A 78 -4.44 -6.67 0.22
C PHE A 78 -3.17 -7.01 -0.56
N PHE A 79 -2.09 -6.27 -0.32
CA PHE A 79 -0.76 -6.60 -0.85
C PHE A 79 -0.27 -7.94 -0.29
N ARG A 80 0.05 -8.90 -1.16
CA ARG A 80 0.37 -10.27 -0.72
C ARG A 80 1.61 -10.33 0.17
N LYS A 81 2.68 -9.63 -0.19
CA LYS A 81 3.85 -9.49 0.69
C LYS A 81 3.50 -8.45 1.75
N ARG A 82 3.41 -8.89 3.01
CA ARG A 82 2.94 -8.08 4.15
C ARG A 82 4.05 -7.67 5.13
N ALA A 83 5.27 -8.21 4.98
CA ALA A 83 6.37 -7.96 5.92
C ALA A 83 6.71 -6.46 6.05
N TRP A 84 6.62 -5.72 4.95
CA TRP A 84 6.86 -4.27 4.94
C TRP A 84 5.75 -3.49 5.65
N VAL A 85 4.50 -3.98 5.66
CA VAL A 85 3.36 -3.27 6.25
C VAL A 85 3.54 -3.12 7.77
N ARG A 86 4.08 -4.15 8.45
CA ARG A 86 4.45 -4.05 9.87
C ARG A 86 5.45 -2.91 10.10
N ARG A 87 6.49 -2.83 9.26
CA ARG A 87 7.52 -1.80 9.36
C ARG A 87 6.97 -0.42 9.03
N PHE A 88 6.08 -0.34 8.05
CA PHE A 88 5.37 0.88 7.68
C PHE A 88 4.52 1.40 8.84
N PHE A 89 3.72 0.55 9.48
CA PHE A 89 2.93 0.94 10.65
C PHE A 89 3.81 1.41 11.81
N ALA A 90 4.88 0.68 12.12
CA ALA A 90 5.82 1.07 13.18
C ALA A 90 6.54 2.40 12.88
N ALA A 91 6.98 2.61 11.64
CA ALA A 91 7.69 3.82 11.23
C ALA A 91 6.81 5.09 11.23
N ASN A 92 5.48 4.93 11.23
CA ASN A 92 4.52 6.04 11.21
C ASN A 92 3.74 6.17 12.54
N ASP A 93 4.12 5.41 13.58
CA ASP A 93 3.40 5.33 14.85
C ASP A 93 1.88 5.16 14.62
N ALA A 94 1.52 4.21 13.77
CA ALA A 94 0.16 4.04 13.29
C ALA A 94 -0.78 3.61 14.41
N VAL A 95 -1.95 4.25 14.50
CA VAL A 95 -3.02 3.90 15.45
C VAL A 95 -4.32 3.66 14.71
N ALA A 96 -5.24 2.93 15.36
CA ALA A 96 -6.57 2.74 14.81
C ALA A 96 -7.25 4.10 14.55
N GLY A 97 -7.93 4.21 13.41
CA GLY A 97 -8.54 5.46 12.93
C GLY A 97 -7.66 6.24 11.96
N ASP A 98 -6.33 6.02 11.92
CA ASP A 98 -5.49 6.63 10.88
C ASP A 98 -5.88 6.15 9.47
N ILE A 99 -5.56 6.93 8.45
CA ILE A 99 -5.88 6.61 7.05
C ILE A 99 -4.60 6.17 6.33
N VAL A 100 -4.65 5.02 5.67
CA VAL A 100 -3.66 4.65 4.66
C VAL A 100 -4.12 5.17 3.31
N ARG A 101 -3.31 6.05 2.71
CA ARG A 101 -3.51 6.54 1.34
C ARG A 101 -2.59 5.79 0.38
N VAL A 102 -3.17 5.29 -0.71
CA VAL A 102 -2.45 4.72 -1.85
C VAL A 102 -2.56 5.70 -3.02
N GLU A 103 -1.43 5.98 -3.66
CA GLU A 103 -1.34 6.87 -4.82
C GLU A 103 -0.61 6.15 -5.94
N GLU A 104 -1.08 6.26 -7.18
CA GLU A 104 -0.31 5.80 -8.34
C GLU A 104 0.66 6.91 -8.76
N THR A 105 1.95 6.58 -8.82
CA THR A 105 3.00 7.54 -9.24
C THR A 105 3.43 7.32 -10.68
N SER A 106 3.26 6.11 -11.20
CA SER A 106 3.36 5.73 -12.61
C SER A 106 2.72 4.34 -12.78
N PRO A 107 2.54 3.82 -14.01
CA PRO A 107 2.00 2.47 -14.20
C PRO A 107 2.73 1.41 -13.35
N TYR A 108 1.96 0.65 -12.56
CA TYR A 108 2.45 -0.37 -11.62
C TYR A 108 3.37 0.14 -10.50
N ARG A 109 3.44 1.45 -10.27
CA ARG A 109 4.19 2.06 -9.17
C ARG A 109 3.25 2.82 -8.26
N TYR A 110 3.23 2.42 -7.00
CA TYR A 110 2.35 3.00 -6.01
C TYR A 110 3.14 3.57 -4.85
N ARG A 111 2.69 4.70 -4.33
CA ARG A 111 3.15 5.24 -3.07
C ARG A 111 2.10 4.99 -1.99
N VAL A 112 2.56 4.58 -0.81
CA VAL A 112 1.73 4.33 0.37
C VAL A 112 2.15 5.27 1.48
N ARG A 113 1.19 6.02 2.02
CA ARG A 113 1.40 7.00 3.10
C ARG A 113 0.37 6.81 4.20
N LEU A 114 0.73 7.17 5.43
CA LEU A 114 -0.21 7.25 6.54
C LEU A 114 -0.60 8.71 6.77
N LEU A 115 -1.91 8.97 6.88
CA LEU A 115 -2.47 10.24 7.31
C LEU A 115 -3.00 10.06 8.73
N LYS A 116 -2.54 10.93 9.64
CA LYS A 116 -2.96 10.85 11.05
C LYS A 116 -4.38 11.37 11.20
N SER A 117 -5.22 10.59 11.85
CA SER A 117 -6.61 10.95 12.17
C SER A 117 -6.75 12.15 13.10
N HIS A 118 -5.75 12.36 13.97
CA HIS A 118 -5.80 13.33 15.07
C HIS A 118 -4.83 14.52 14.90
N ARG A 119 -4.35 14.82 13.69
CA ARG A 119 -3.61 16.07 13.48
C ARG A 119 -4.58 17.26 13.37
N ARG A 120 -4.87 17.86 14.52
CA ARG A 120 -5.06 19.31 14.62
C ARG A 120 -3.71 20.01 14.53
#